data_AF-Q953W8-F1
#
_entry.id   AF-Q953W8-F1
#
_cell.length_a   1.000
_cell.length_b   1.000
_cell.length_c   1.000
_cell.angle_alpha   90.00
_cell.angle_beta   90.00
_cell.angle_gamma   90.00
#
_symmetry.space_group_name_H-M   'P 1'
#
loop_
_entity.id
_entity.type
_entity.pdbx_description
1 polymer ?
#
loop_
_entity_poly.entity_id
_entity_poly.type
_entity_poly.pdbx_seq_one_letter_code
_entity_poly.pdbx_strand_id
1 'polypeptide(L)'
;MYLGVWILSALIPVLLYLVSYLIGFKVVFSRYKSSPFECGFDPSESSRVPFSFRFFLMAVIFLVFDVELALIMPIPFVLGGTGWFYYFWLGGFFLILWGGTVYEWGEGALDWMI
;
A
#
# COMPACT_ATOMS: atom_id res chain seq x y z
N MET A 1 -27.14 -9.47 2.17
CA MET A 1 -26.32 -9.49 3.40
C MET A 1 -25.04 -8.65 3.25
N TYR A 2 -24.17 -8.95 2.27
CA TYR A 2 -22.91 -8.23 2.07
C TYR A 2 -23.07 -6.73 1.76
N LEU A 3 -24.05 -6.35 0.92
CA LEU A 3 -24.30 -4.94 0.60
C LEU A 3 -24.60 -4.08 1.84
N GLY A 4 -25.36 -4.63 2.80
CA GLY A 4 -25.66 -3.94 4.06
C GLY A 4 -24.42 -3.72 4.92
N VAL A 5 -23.50 -4.70 4.95
CA VAL A 5 -22.22 -4.59 5.67
C VAL A 5 -21.35 -3.48 5.08
N TRP A 6 -21.22 -3.40 3.75
CA TRP A 6 -20.47 -2.34 3.07
C TRP A 6 -21.03 -0.94 3.38
N ILE A 7 -22.36 -0.79 3.30
CA ILE A 7 -23.03 0.48 3.60
C ILE A 7 -22.79 0.89 5.07
N LEU A 8 -22.94 -0.03 6.01
CA LEU A 8 -22.70 0.25 7.43
C LEU A 8 -21.24 0.64 7.69
N SER A 9 -20.27 -0.06 7.10
CA SER A 9 -18.84 0.26 7.27
C SER A 9 -18.46 1.66 6.77
N ALA A 10 -19.12 2.15 5.72
CA ALA A 10 -18.89 3.50 5.20
C ALA A 10 -19.62 4.58 6.03
N LEU A 11 -20.81 4.27 6.56
CA LEU A 11 -21.63 5.24 7.31
C LEU A 11 -21.07 5.53 8.72
N ILE A 12 -20.54 4.52 9.41
CA ILE A 12 -20.04 4.66 10.78
C ILE A 12 -18.98 5.77 10.92
N PRO A 13 -17.88 5.83 10.13
CA PRO A 13 -16.87 6.88 10.29
C PRO A 13 -17.42 8.27 9.97
N VAL A 14 -18.33 8.38 9.00
CA VAL A 14 -18.98 9.64 8.65
C VAL A 14 -19.85 10.14 9.80
N LEU A 15 -20.65 9.26 10.42
CA LEU A 15 -21.47 9.62 11.58
C LEU A 15 -20.61 10.02 12.78
N LEU A 16 -19.53 9.30 13.07
CA LEU A 16 -18.59 9.65 14.14
C LEU A 16 -17.92 11.00 13.89
N TYR A 17 -17.54 11.28 12.64
CA TYR A 17 -17.02 12.59 12.25
C TYR A 17 -18.07 13.69 12.44
N LEU A 18 -19.32 13.48 12.03
CA LEU A 18 -20.38 14.48 12.21
C LEU A 18 -20.69 14.75 13.68
N VAL A 19 -20.80 13.70 14.50
CA VAL A 19 -21.04 13.85 15.95
C VAL A 19 -19.88 14.60 16.61
N SER A 20 -18.63 14.24 16.31
CA SER A 20 -17.46 14.95 16.85
C SER A 20 -17.38 16.41 16.36
N TYR A 21 -17.77 16.68 15.11
CA TYR A 21 -17.85 18.03 14.55
C TYR A 21 -18.91 18.88 15.26
N LEU A 22 -20.09 18.31 15.55
CA LEU A 22 -21.21 19.01 16.20
C LEU A 22 -20.97 19.29 17.69
N ILE A 23 -20.34 18.35 18.41
CA ILE A 23 -20.03 18.50 19.85
C ILE A 23 -18.78 19.37 20.07
N GLY A 24 -17.82 19.36 19.14
CA GLY A 24 -16.53 20.00 19.30
C GLY A 24 -16.59 21.52 19.44
N PHE A 25 -16.12 22.06 20.57
CA PHE A 25 -15.94 23.50 20.75
C PHE A 25 -14.75 23.99 19.91
N LYS A 26 -15.04 24.70 18.82
CA LYS A 26 -14.01 25.25 17.93
C LYS A 26 -13.63 26.66 18.35
N VAL A 27 -12.36 26.85 18.72
CA VAL A 27 -11.76 28.19 18.78
C VAL A 27 -11.55 28.66 17.35
N VAL A 28 -12.37 29.63 16.94
CA VAL A 28 -12.44 30.20 15.59
C VAL A 28 -11.13 30.95 15.33
N PHE A 29 -10.22 30.36 14.53
CA PHE A 29 -9.05 30.99 13.92
C PHE A 29 -8.03 31.65 14.87
N SER A 30 -7.26 30.85 15.62
CA SER A 30 -5.97 31.31 16.14
C SER A 30 -4.83 30.88 15.21
N ARG A 31 -3.97 31.83 14.80
CA ARG A 31 -2.81 31.57 13.93
C ARG A 31 -1.95 30.41 14.44
N TYR A 32 -1.76 30.32 15.76
CA TYR A 32 -0.97 29.29 16.44
C TYR A 32 -1.60 27.89 16.40
N LYS A 33 -2.92 27.76 16.22
CA LYS A 33 -3.57 26.45 15.99
C LYS A 33 -3.53 26.03 14.53
N SER A 34 -3.40 26.99 13.61
CA SER A 34 -3.34 26.76 12.16
C SER A 34 -1.92 26.62 11.61
N SER A 35 -0.88 26.89 12.41
CA SER A 35 0.52 26.69 12.04
C SER A 35 0.95 25.23 12.25
N PRO A 36 1.88 24.70 11.44
CA PRO A 36 2.50 23.39 11.67
C PRO A 36 3.10 23.28 13.07
N PHE A 37 3.00 22.11 13.69
CA PHE A 37 3.61 21.86 14.99
C PHE A 37 5.08 21.46 14.80
N GLU A 38 6.00 22.30 15.27
CA GLU A 38 7.44 22.02 15.27
C GLU A 38 8.01 22.13 16.70
N CYS A 39 7.50 21.28 17.61
CA CYS A 39 7.93 21.22 19.02
C CYS A 39 7.87 22.58 19.77
N GLY A 40 6.99 23.49 19.35
CA GLY A 40 6.83 24.83 19.94
C GLY A 40 7.65 25.93 19.27
N PHE A 41 8.36 25.62 18.20
CA PHE A 41 9.09 26.57 17.36
C PHE A 41 8.31 26.90 16.07
N ASP A 42 8.67 28.04 15.46
CA ASP A 42 8.20 28.38 14.12
C ASP A 42 8.99 27.59 13.06
N PRO A 43 8.31 27.05 12.02
CA PRO A 43 8.94 26.27 10.95
C PRO A 43 10.13 27.01 10.34
N SER A 44 11.34 26.45 10.52
CA SER A 44 12.56 27.05 9.96
C SER A 44 12.64 26.92 8.44
N GLU A 45 12.07 25.83 7.90
CA GLU A 45 12.02 25.54 6.45
C GLU A 45 10.68 24.92 6.06
N SER A 46 10.46 24.78 4.75
CA SER A 46 9.30 24.05 4.21
C SER A 46 9.38 22.56 4.58
N SER A 47 8.25 21.97 4.98
CA SER A 47 8.14 20.53 5.24
C SER A 47 8.26 19.65 3.98
N ARG A 48 8.36 20.27 2.79
CA ARG A 48 8.56 19.56 1.52
C ARG A 48 10.02 19.20 1.34
N VAL A 49 10.33 17.94 1.60
CA VAL A 49 11.64 17.34 1.31
C VAL A 49 11.70 16.81 -0.13
N PRO A 50 12.89 16.82 -0.76
CA PRO A 50 13.07 16.16 -2.05
C PRO A 50 12.76 14.66 -1.94
N PHE A 51 12.19 14.13 -3.02
CA PHE A 51 11.73 12.76 -3.09
C PHE A 51 12.91 11.77 -3.09
N SER A 52 12.81 10.72 -2.27
CA SER A 52 13.82 9.67 -2.22
C SER A 52 13.54 8.59 -3.27
N PHE A 53 14.53 8.32 -4.12
CA PHE A 53 14.48 7.27 -5.15
C PHE A 53 14.25 5.87 -4.57
N ARG A 54 14.52 5.63 -3.29
CA ARG A 54 14.29 4.33 -2.66
C ARG A 54 12.81 3.99 -2.54
N PHE A 55 11.99 4.96 -2.14
CA PHE A 55 10.54 4.78 -2.06
C PHE A 55 9.91 4.59 -3.45
N PHE A 56 10.47 5.24 -4.46
CA PHE A 56 10.07 5.03 -5.85
C PHE A 56 10.30 3.59 -6.30
N LEU A 57 11.51 3.08 -6.09
CA LEU A 57 11.89 1.74 -6.50
C LEU A 57 11.03 0.68 -5.81
N MET A 58 10.80 0.84 -4.49
CA MET A 58 9.87 -0.02 -3.74
C MET A 58 8.45 0.03 -4.28
N ALA A 59 7.94 1.20 -4.69
CA ALA A 59 6.60 1.32 -5.27
C ALA A 59 6.48 0.64 -6.65
N VAL A 60 7.51 0.73 -7.49
CA VAL A 60 7.56 0.06 -8.80
C VAL A 60 7.63 -1.46 -8.63
N ILE A 61 8.51 -1.94 -7.74
CA ILE A 61 8.65 -3.37 -7.44
C ILE A 61 7.34 -3.93 -6.86
N PHE A 62 6.70 -3.20 -5.94
CA PHE A 62 5.39 -3.59 -5.41
C PHE A 62 4.33 -3.72 -6.51
N LEU A 63 4.30 -2.79 -7.47
CA LEU A 63 3.36 -2.84 -8.59
C LEU A 63 3.59 -4.09 -9.46
N VAL A 64 4.85 -4.44 -9.73
CA VAL A 64 5.19 -5.66 -10.49
C VAL A 64 4.76 -6.90 -9.72
N PHE A 65 5.08 -7.01 -8.44
CA PHE A 65 4.66 -8.14 -7.60
C PHE A 65 3.14 -8.28 -7.47
N ASP A 66 2.38 -7.18 -7.46
CA ASP A 66 0.92 -7.22 -7.44
C ASP A 66 0.36 -7.85 -8.73
N VAL A 67 0.95 -7.53 -9.88
CA VAL A 67 0.61 -8.18 -11.17
C VAL A 67 0.98 -9.66 -11.16
N GLU A 68 2.15 -10.03 -10.64
CA GLU A 68 2.55 -11.44 -10.51
C GLU A 68 1.59 -12.23 -9.61
N LEU A 69 1.16 -11.64 -8.48
CA LEU A 69 0.18 -12.26 -7.58
C LEU A 69 -1.18 -12.46 -8.27
N ALA A 70 -1.62 -11.49 -9.08
CA ALA A 70 -2.84 -11.63 -9.88
C ALA A 70 -2.76 -12.81 -10.87
N LEU A 71 -1.57 -13.09 -11.42
CA LEU A 71 -1.33 -14.26 -12.29
C LEU A 71 -1.31 -15.58 -11.53
N ILE A 72 -0.90 -15.57 -10.25
CA ILE A 72 -0.88 -16.76 -9.37
C ILE A 72 -2.29 -17.11 -8.85
N MET A 73 -3.13 -16.10 -8.59
CA MET A 73 -4.48 -16.25 -8.03
C MET A 73 -5.38 -17.32 -8.70
N PRO A 74 -5.42 -17.50 -10.03
CA PRO A 74 -6.29 -18.50 -10.66
C PRO A 74 -5.81 -19.96 -10.49
N ILE A 75 -4.56 -20.19 -10.09
CA ILE A 75 -3.95 -21.53 -10.11
C ILE A 75 -4.76 -22.57 -9.30
N PRO A 76 -5.19 -22.30 -8.04
CA PRO A 76 -5.92 -23.29 -7.24
C PRO A 76 -7.22 -23.78 -7.89
N PHE A 77 -7.85 -22.95 -8.71
CA PHE A 77 -9.10 -23.30 -9.40
C PHE A 77 -8.89 -24.25 -10.59
N VAL A 78 -7.65 -24.41 -11.08
CA VAL A 78 -7.32 -25.16 -12.29
C VAL A 78 -6.61 -26.50 -12.00
N LEU A 79 -6.18 -26.74 -10.75
CA LEU A 79 -5.40 -27.93 -10.37
C LEU A 79 -6.15 -29.28 -10.53
N GLY A 80 -7.49 -29.28 -10.54
CA GLY A 80 -8.28 -30.51 -10.48
C GLY A 80 -8.48 -31.27 -11.80
N GLY A 81 -8.04 -30.75 -12.95
CA GLY A 81 -8.38 -31.33 -14.27
C GLY A 81 -7.28 -31.26 -15.34
N THR A 82 -6.05 -30.91 -14.96
CA THR A 82 -4.96 -30.69 -15.92
C THR A 82 -3.94 -31.83 -15.93
N GLY A 83 -3.30 -32.06 -17.09
CA GLY A 83 -2.28 -33.09 -17.27
C GLY A 83 -0.90 -32.69 -16.75
N TRP A 84 0.02 -33.66 -16.65
CA TRP A 84 1.42 -33.45 -16.20
C TRP A 84 2.17 -32.32 -16.91
N PHE A 85 1.89 -32.07 -18.20
CA PHE A 85 2.47 -30.97 -18.94
C PHE A 85 2.13 -29.58 -18.35
N TYR A 86 0.93 -29.40 -17.78
CA TYR A 86 0.55 -28.14 -17.16
C TYR A 86 1.41 -27.84 -15.93
N TYR A 87 1.66 -28.85 -15.08
CA TYR A 87 2.52 -28.72 -13.91
C TYR A 87 3.97 -28.36 -14.29
N PHE A 88 4.48 -28.88 -15.39
CA PHE A 88 5.81 -28.52 -15.90
C PHE A 88 5.90 -27.03 -16.26
N TRP A 89 4.94 -26.53 -17.05
CA TRP A 89 4.88 -25.11 -17.41
C TRP A 89 4.66 -24.20 -16.20
N LEU A 90 3.80 -24.63 -15.26
CA LEU A 90 3.57 -23.91 -14.02
C LEU A 90 4.84 -23.82 -13.16
N GLY A 91 5.60 -24.90 -13.04
CA GLY A 91 6.89 -24.90 -12.36
C GLY A 91 7.90 -23.95 -13.02
N GLY A 92 7.96 -23.94 -14.36
CA GLY A 92 8.78 -23.00 -15.11
C GLY A 92 8.40 -21.53 -14.86
N PHE A 93 7.10 -21.24 -14.81
CA PHE A 93 6.59 -19.91 -14.48
C PHE A 93 7.05 -19.46 -13.08
N PHE A 94 6.85 -20.29 -12.05
CA PHE A 94 7.31 -19.96 -10.70
C PHE A 94 8.82 -19.79 -10.59
N LEU A 95 9.62 -20.55 -11.34
CA LEU A 95 11.08 -20.38 -11.36
C LEU A 95 11.50 -19.02 -11.93
N ILE A 96 10.79 -18.52 -12.95
CA ILE A 96 11.06 -17.20 -13.53
C ILE A 96 10.74 -16.11 -12.51
N LEU A 97 9.58 -16.17 -11.85
CA LEU A 97 9.19 -15.19 -10.83
C LEU A 97 10.19 -15.17 -9.68
N TRP A 98 10.51 -16.36 -9.14
CA TRP A 98 11.46 -16.49 -8.05
C TRP A 98 12.88 -16.01 -8.44
N GLY A 99 13.33 -16.36 -9.64
CA GLY A 99 14.62 -15.91 -10.17
C GLY A 99 14.68 -14.38 -10.35
N GLY A 100 13.60 -13.76 -10.81
CA GLY A 100 13.46 -12.31 -10.90
C GLY A 100 13.62 -11.63 -9.55
N THR A 101 12.92 -12.12 -8.53
CA THR A 101 13.04 -11.59 -7.15
C THR A 101 14.46 -11.73 -6.59
N VAL A 102 15.13 -12.86 -6.83
CA VAL A 102 16.50 -13.07 -6.37
C VAL A 102 17.46 -12.10 -7.07
N TYR A 103 17.26 -11.83 -8.36
CA TYR A 103 18.04 -10.85 -9.10
C TYR A 103 17.85 -9.43 -8.55
N GLU A 104 16.61 -9.01 -8.32
CA GLU A 104 16.28 -7.70 -7.73
C GLU A 104 16.87 -7.52 -6.34
N TRP A 105 16.88 -8.59 -5.54
CA TRP A 105 17.55 -8.59 -4.24
C TRP A 105 19.06 -8.44 -4.38
N GLY A 106 19.69 -9.14 -5.33
CA GLY A 106 21.11 -9.02 -5.61
C GLY A 106 21.55 -7.61 -6.01
N GLU A 107 20.68 -6.85 -6.68
CA GLU A 107 20.89 -5.44 -7.05
C GLU A 107 20.66 -4.45 -5.90
N GLY A 108 20.32 -4.94 -4.70
CA GLY A 108 20.06 -4.09 -3.53
C GLY A 108 18.77 -3.27 -3.65
N ALA A 109 17.89 -3.60 -4.60
CA ALA A 109 16.66 -2.85 -4.84
C ALA A 109 15.65 -2.98 -3.66
N LEU A 110 15.78 -4.06 -2.89
CA LEU A 110 14.99 -4.35 -1.69
C LEU A 110 15.67 -3.89 -0.39
N ASP A 111 16.91 -3.40 -0.46
CA ASP A 111 17.65 -2.99 0.73
C ASP A 111 17.21 -1.61 1.20
N TRP A 112 16.70 -1.55 2.43
CA TRP A 112 16.25 -0.30 3.04
C TRP A 112 17.42 0.53 3.60
N MET A 113 18.45 -0.16 4.13
CA MET A 113 19.59 0.44 4.80
C MET A 113 20.89 0.14 4.04
N ILE A 114 21.31 1.12 3.25
CA ILE A 114 22.72 1.44 2.97
C ILE A 114 22.88 2.94 3.20
#